data_AF-A0A5N9I412-F1
#
_entry.id   AF-A0A5N9I412-F1
#
_cell.length_a   1.000
_cell.length_b   1.000
_cell.length_c   1.000
_cell.angle_alpha   90.00
_cell.angle_beta   90.00
_cell.angle_gamma   90.00
#
_symmetry.space_group_name_H-M   'P 1'
#
loop_
_entity.id
_entity.type
_entity.pdbx_description
1 polymer ?
#
loop_
_entity_poly.entity_id
_entity_poly.type
_entity_poly.pdbx_seq_one_letter_code
_entity_poly.pdbx_strand_id
1 'polypeptide(L)' 'MKTGKADPSDRSDDIAQLRQYLAMPALSYQDISMMVGVQQALQRWPLLGESCMARLEEAALARTEQSKAVQS' A
#
# COMPACT_ATOMS: atom_id res chain seq x y z
N MET A 1 0.43 27.64 0.66
CA MET A 1 -0.89 26.99 0.51
C MET A 1 -0.81 25.64 1.21
N LYS A 2 -1.61 25.40 2.26
CA LYS A 2 -1.63 24.10 2.94
C LYS A 2 -2.38 23.13 2.03
N THR A 3 -1.67 22.20 1.39
CA THR A 3 -2.31 21.06 0.72
C THR A 3 -2.95 20.21 1.81
N GLY A 4 -4.22 20.50 2.12
CA GLY A 4 -5.04 19.57 2.89
C GLY A 4 -4.96 18.23 2.17
N LYS A 5 -4.45 17.20 2.85
CA LYS A 5 -4.65 15.84 2.36
C LYS A 5 -6.15 15.65 2.30
N ALA A 6 -6.72 15.66 1.09
CA ALA A 6 -8.10 15.27 0.87
C ALA A 6 -8.30 13.91 1.54
N ASP A 7 -9.43 13.75 2.23
CA ASP A 7 -9.76 12.46 2.82
C ASP A 7 -9.77 11.41 1.70
N PRO A 8 -9.31 10.17 1.94
CA PRO A 8 -9.38 9.10 0.94
C PRO A 8 -10.80 8.93 0.37
N SER A 9 -11.82 9.23 1.20
CA SER A 9 -13.23 9.21 0.80
C SER A 9 -13.55 10.32 -0.20
N ASP A 10 -13.11 11.56 0.07
CA ASP A 10 -13.32 12.71 -0.83
C ASP A 10 -12.70 12.47 -2.21
N ARG A 11 -11.51 11.86 -2.26
CA ARG A 11 -10.86 11.49 -3.53
C ARG A 11 -11.65 10.44 -4.31
N SER A 12 -12.23 9.47 -3.62
CA SER A 12 -13.05 8.44 -4.26
C SER A 12 -14.29 9.05 -4.91
N ASP A 13 -14.90 10.02 -4.24
CA ASP A 13 -16.08 10.73 -4.71
C ASP A 13 -15.80 11.61 -5.94
N ASP A 14 -14.70 12.37 -5.92
CA ASP A 14 -14.28 13.17 -7.09
C ASP A 14 -14.07 12.30 -8.34
N ILE A 15 -13.55 11.09 -8.16
CA ILE A 15 -13.32 10.14 -9.26
C ILE A 15 -14.62 9.49 -9.72
N ALA A 16 -15.56 9.24 -8.81
CA ALA A 16 -16.91 8.82 -9.18
C ALA A 16 -17.62 9.89 -10.03
N GLN A 17 -17.48 11.17 -9.66
CA GLN A 17 -18.00 12.30 -10.44
C GLN A 17 -17.32 12.41 -11.82
N LEU A 18 -15.99 12.27 -11.89
CA LEU A 18 -15.24 12.28 -13.14
C LEU A 18 -15.67 11.14 -14.09
N ARG A 19 -15.89 9.92 -13.57
CA ARG A 19 -16.37 8.78 -14.38
C ARG A 19 -17.73 9.05 -14.99
N GLN A 20 -18.64 9.67 -14.23
CA GLN A 20 -19.96 10.06 -14.73
C GLN A 20 -19.84 11.13 -15.81
N TYR A 21 -19.04 12.17 -15.56
CA TYR A 21 -18.79 13.24 -16.53
C TYR A 21 -18.19 12.72 -17.85
N LEU A 22 -17.26 11.76 -17.76
CA LEU A 22 -16.61 11.16 -18.93
C LEU A 22 -17.46 10.08 -19.62
N ALA A 23 -18.65 9.77 -19.10
CA ALA A 23 -19.49 8.66 -19.54
C ALA A 23 -18.76 7.30 -19.55
N MET A 24 -17.84 7.08 -18.60
CA MET A 24 -17.04 5.86 -18.45
C MET A 24 -17.32 5.17 -17.10
N PRO A 25 -18.53 4.65 -16.87
CA PRO A 25 -18.91 4.06 -15.58
C PRO A 25 -18.17 2.76 -15.25
N ALA A 26 -17.69 2.04 -16.28
CA ALA A 26 -16.97 0.77 -16.11
C ALA A 26 -15.46 0.94 -15.88
N LEU A 27 -14.94 2.17 -15.93
CA LEU A 27 -13.51 2.42 -15.75
C LEU A 27 -13.12 2.09 -14.32
N SER A 28 -12.31 1.04 -14.09
CA SER A 28 -11.83 0.68 -12.75
C SER A 28 -10.94 1.79 -12.16
N TYR A 29 -11.04 1.99 -10.84
CA TYR A 29 -10.26 2.96 -10.09
C TYR A 29 -9.53 2.22 -8.99
N GLN A 30 -8.24 2.47 -8.89
CA GLN A 30 -7.39 1.94 -7.84
C GLN A 30 -6.60 3.10 -7.24
N ASP A 31 -6.83 3.38 -5.97
CA ASP A 31 -5.98 4.34 -5.24
C ASP A 31 -4.66 3.67 -4.85
N ILE A 32 -3.56 4.15 -5.42
CA ILE A 32 -2.21 3.69 -5.08
C ILE A 32 -1.45 4.69 -4.18
N SER A 33 -2.11 5.75 -3.71
CA SER A 33 -1.46 6.85 -2.98
C SER A 33 -0.79 6.37 -1.69
N MET A 34 -1.39 5.43 -0.98
CA MET A 34 -0.81 4.86 0.23
C MET A 34 0.46 4.06 -0.10
N MET A 35 0.41 3.18 -1.11
CA MET A 35 1.56 2.40 -1.56
C MET A 35 2.72 3.30 -1.97
N VAL A 36 2.44 4.33 -2.77
CA VAL A 36 3.44 5.32 -3.19
C VAL A 36 4.00 6.07 -1.99
N GLY A 37 3.16 6.45 -1.02
CA GLY A 37 3.60 7.10 0.21
C GLY A 37 4.55 6.24 1.05
N VAL A 38 4.29 4.94 1.14
CA VAL A 38 5.18 3.98 1.80
C VAL A 38 6.51 3.88 1.05
N GLN A 39 6.48 3.71 -0.27
CA GLN A 39 7.71 3.63 -1.07
C GLN A 39 8.58 4.89 -0.91
N GLN A 40 7.97 6.08 -0.94
CA GLN A 40 8.68 7.34 -0.71
C GLN A 40 9.27 7.44 0.70
N ALA A 41 8.56 6.94 1.72
CA ALA A 41 9.09 6.88 3.07
C ALA A 41 10.32 5.97 3.15
N LEU A 42 10.27 4.79 2.52
CA LEU A 42 11.40 3.85 2.50
C LEU A 42 12.61 4.43 1.74
N GLN A 43 12.40 5.15 0.64
CA GLN A 43 13.48 5.86 -0.07
C GLN A 43 14.11 6.96 0.79
N ARG A 44 13.30 7.65 1.61
CA ARG A 44 13.77 8.72 2.50
C ARG A 44 14.47 8.19 3.76
N TRP A 45 14.10 7.00 4.23
CA TRP A 45 14.70 6.35 5.40
C TRP A 45 15.19 4.93 5.05
N PRO A 46 16.39 4.79 4.45
CA PRO A 46 16.89 3.51 3.99
C PRO A 46 16.96 2.43 5.09
N LEU A 47 17.38 2.80 6.31
CA LEU A 47 17.43 1.89 7.46
C LEU A 47 16.05 1.36 7.88
N LEU A 48 14.98 2.11 7.62
CA LEU A 48 13.61 1.63 7.85
C LEU A 48 13.24 0.53 6.84
N GLY A 49 13.73 0.64 5.60
CA GLY A 49 13.58 -0.41 4.59
C GLY A 49 14.32 -1.67 4.95
N GLU A 50 15.59 -1.55 5.33
CA GLU A 50 16.43 -2.68 5.73
C GLU A 50 15.85 -3.43 6.94
N SER A 51 15.40 -2.70 7.96
CA SER A 51 14.76 -3.30 9.13
C SER A 51 13.42 -3.97 8.82
N CYS A 52 12.61 -3.41 7.91
CA CYS A 52 11.40 -4.07 7.41
C CYS A 52 11.72 -5.38 6.69
N MET A 53 12.74 -5.40 5.83
CA MET A 53 13.15 -6.61 5.10
C MET A 53 13.69 -7.68 6.07
N ALA A 54 14.55 -7.31 7.01
CA ALA A 54 15.08 -8.25 8.01
C ALA A 54 13.96 -8.92 8.82
N ARG A 55 12.94 -8.17 9.23
CA ARG A 55 11.76 -8.71 9.93
C ARG A 55 10.92 -9.65 9.05
N LEU A 56 10.81 -9.36 7.75
CA LEU A 56 10.10 -10.20 6.80
C LEU A 56 10.81 -11.54 6.60
N GLU A 57 12.13 -11.52 6.50
CA GLU A 57 12.96 -12.72 6.39
C GLU A 57 12.86 -13.59 7.65
N GLU A 58 12.92 -12.97 8.83
CA GLU A 58 12.78 -13.66 10.11
C GLU A 58 11.40 -14.33 10.26
N ALA A 59 10.33 -13.64 9.83
CA ALA A 59 8.98 -14.19 9.81
C ALA A 59 8.82 -15.34 8.80
N ALA A 60 9.50 -15.27 7.64
CA ALA A 60 9.48 -16.34 6.65
C ALA A 60 10.18 -17.60 7.18
N LEU A 61 11.34 -17.44 7.81
CA LEU A 61 12.08 -18.53 8.45
C LEU A 61 11.27 -19.21 9.56
N ALA A 62 10.60 -18.43 10.41
CA ALA A 62 9.72 -18.97 11.45
C ALA A 62 8.55 -19.80 10.89
N ARG A 63 7.98 -19.40 9.75
CA ARG A 63 6.90 -20.16 9.09
C ARG A 63 7.38 -21.48 8.50
N THR A 64 8.60 -21.51 7.94
CA THR A 64 9.20 -22.76 7.43
C THR A 64 9.51 -23.75 8.54
N GLU A 65 9.99 -23.28 9.69
CA GLU A 65 10.25 -24.13 10.86
C GLU A 65 8.95 -24.72 11.44
N GLN A 66 7.88 -23.92 11.54
CA GLN A 66 6.57 -24.42 11.97
C GLN A 66 5.99 -25.47 11.00
N SER A 67 6.21 -25.30 9.70
CA SER A 67 5.73 -26.25 8.68
C SER A 67 6.46 -27.60 8.74
N LYS A 68 7.75 -27.60 9.10
CA LYS A 68 8.52 -28.83 9.37
C LYS A 68 8.10 -29.52 10.66
N ALA A 69 7.84 -28.76 11.72
CA ALA A 69 7.41 -29.30 13.01
C ALA A 69 6.03 -29.97 12.96
N VAL A 70 5.16 -29.59 12.01
CA VAL A 70 3.83 -30.21 11.82
C VAL A 70 3.88 -31.49 10.99
N GLN A 71 4.97 -31.76 10.27
CA GLN A 71 5.12 -32.93 9.40
C GLN A 71 5.97 -34.06 10.00
N SER A 72 6.46 -33.90 11.24
CA SER A 72 7.31 -34.87 11.95
C SER A 72 6.63 -35.40 13.20
#